data_AF-A0A483LR55-F1
#
_entry.id   AF-A0A483LR55-F1
#
_cell.length_a   1.000
_cell.length_b   1.000
_cell.length_c   1.000
_cell.angle_alpha   90.00
_cell.angle_beta   90.00
_cell.angle_gamma   90.00
#
_symmetry.space_group_name_H-M   'P 1'
#
loop_
_entity.id
_entity.type
_entity.pdbx_description
1 polymer ?
#
loop_
_entity_poly.entity_id
_entity_poly.type
_entity_poly.pdbx_seq_one_letter_code
_entity_poly.pdbx_strand_id
1 'polypeptide(L)'
;MRTDLEYLKGMLSVFLNSDSTFITTIQLSEAGYDIESEKGMFHYMQLIEQGFISNRNMETRDPRRLGYMYHLGGMAALDVDIRLTTDGQDFATALDSKDVFARLKEISNEPLAVMKDVGVELLKSYAKKKFGLSD
;
A
#
# COMPACT_ATOMS: atom_id res chain seq x y z
N MET A 1 15.24 -7.04 -1.37
CA MET A 1 14.46 -7.12 -2.64
C MET A 1 14.33 -5.71 -3.21
N ARG A 2 13.88 -5.53 -4.45
CA ARG A 2 13.49 -4.20 -4.99
C ARG A 2 11.98 -4.06 -4.87
N THR A 3 11.49 -2.83 -4.75
CA THR A 3 10.06 -2.54 -4.78
C THR A 3 9.46 -2.99 -6.11
N ASP A 4 8.44 -3.84 -6.04
CA ASP A 4 7.63 -4.29 -7.16
C ASP A 4 6.32 -3.50 -7.15
N LEU A 5 6.22 -2.53 -8.05
CA LEU A 5 5.10 -1.59 -8.09
C LEU A 5 3.79 -2.25 -8.56
N GLU A 6 3.87 -3.28 -9.42
CA GLU A 6 2.69 -4.05 -9.84
C GLU A 6 2.16 -4.87 -8.65
N TYR A 7 3.06 -5.45 -7.85
CA TYR A 7 2.68 -6.17 -6.63
C TYR A 7 2.06 -5.24 -5.58
N LEU A 8 2.67 -4.07 -5.33
CA LEU A 8 2.11 -3.07 -4.41
C LEU A 8 0.75 -2.56 -4.89
N LYS A 9 0.61 -2.24 -6.17
CA LYS A 9 -0.68 -1.83 -6.75
C LYS A 9 -1.74 -2.89 -6.47
N GLY A 10 -1.44 -4.16 -6.79
CA GLY A 10 -2.35 -5.27 -6.57
C GLY A 10 -2.77 -5.42 -5.10
N MET A 11 -1.79 -5.40 -4.18
CA MET A 11 -2.04 -5.48 -2.74
C MET A 11 -2.92 -4.32 -2.25
N LEU A 12 -2.63 -3.09 -2.68
CA LEU A 12 -3.40 -1.89 -2.29
C LEU A 12 -4.80 -1.88 -2.93
N SER A 13 -4.98 -2.45 -4.12
CA SER A 13 -6.29 -2.58 -4.77
C SER A 13 -7.25 -3.48 -3.99
N VAL A 14 -6.77 -4.41 -3.16
CA VAL A 14 -7.65 -5.22 -2.28
C VAL A 14 -8.42 -4.30 -1.33
N PHE A 15 -7.77 -3.27 -0.79
CA PHE A 15 -8.43 -2.27 0.06
C PHE A 15 -9.39 -1.40 -0.74
N LEU A 16 -8.98 -0.93 -1.93
CA LEU A 16 -9.81 -0.05 -2.76
C LEU A 16 -11.11 -0.70 -3.26
N ASN A 17 -11.08 -2.01 -3.47
CA ASN A 17 -12.21 -2.79 -3.97
C ASN A 17 -13.08 -3.37 -2.84
N SER A 18 -12.76 -3.08 -1.58
CA SER A 18 -13.53 -3.53 -0.42
C SER A 18 -14.71 -2.60 -0.14
N ASP A 19 -15.90 -3.17 0.08
CA ASP A 19 -17.07 -2.43 0.57
C ASP A 19 -17.00 -2.11 2.08
N SER A 20 -15.98 -2.63 2.78
CA SER A 20 -15.74 -2.43 4.20
C SER A 20 -14.55 -1.49 4.43
N THR A 21 -14.63 -0.68 5.50
CA THR A 21 -13.52 0.18 5.97
C THR A 21 -12.27 -0.61 6.34
N PHE A 22 -12.45 -1.82 6.85
CA PHE A 22 -11.37 -2.73 7.23
C PHE A 22 -11.43 -3.99 6.39
N ILE A 23 -10.27 -4.47 5.98
CA ILE A 23 -10.06 -5.84 5.52
C ILE A 23 -9.23 -6.58 6.57
N THR A 24 -9.09 -7.90 6.44
CA THR A 24 -8.18 -8.68 7.26
C THR A 24 -6.91 -9.09 6.50
N THR A 25 -5.86 -9.45 7.23
CA THR A 25 -4.63 -10.01 6.64
C THR A 25 -4.88 -11.36 5.95
N ILE A 26 -5.88 -12.15 6.39
CA ILE A 26 -6.34 -13.34 5.64
C ILE A 26 -6.87 -12.94 4.26
N GLN A 27 -7.68 -11.89 4.15
CA GLN A 27 -8.22 -11.44 2.87
C GLN A 27 -7.12 -10.99 1.90
N LEU A 28 -6.00 -10.41 2.40
CA LEU A 28 -4.82 -10.15 1.56
C LEU A 28 -4.21 -11.45 1.04
N SER A 29 -4.05 -12.45 1.90
CA SER A 29 -3.50 -13.76 1.52
C SER A 29 -4.39 -14.48 0.49
N GLU A 30 -5.71 -14.50 0.69
CA GLU A 30 -6.70 -15.05 -0.25
C GLU A 30 -6.68 -14.34 -1.62
N ALA A 31 -6.37 -13.04 -1.64
CA ALA A 31 -6.19 -12.27 -2.87
C ALA A 31 -4.82 -12.49 -3.54
N GLY A 32 -3.94 -13.35 -2.97
CA GLY A 32 -2.61 -13.67 -3.51
C GLY A 32 -1.48 -12.77 -2.97
N TYR A 33 -1.74 -11.98 -1.94
CA TYR A 33 -0.78 -11.07 -1.30
C TYR A 33 -0.43 -11.54 0.12
N ASP A 34 0.02 -12.79 0.22
CA ASP A 34 0.40 -13.43 1.48
C ASP A 34 1.58 -12.69 2.16
N ILE A 35 1.31 -12.11 3.33
CA ILE A 35 2.28 -11.33 4.10
C ILE A 35 3.34 -12.21 4.79
N GLU A 36 3.17 -13.53 4.88
CA GLU A 36 4.23 -14.44 5.36
C GLU A 36 5.26 -14.74 4.28
N SER A 37 4.89 -14.65 3.01
CA SER A 37 5.84 -14.85 1.90
C SER A 37 6.90 -13.75 1.90
N GLU A 38 8.15 -14.06 1.53
CA GLU A 38 9.24 -13.06 1.44
C GLU A 38 8.85 -11.82 0.62
N LYS A 39 8.13 -12.04 -0.50
CA LYS A 39 7.65 -10.95 -1.34
C LYS A 39 6.57 -10.13 -0.65
N GLY A 40 5.58 -10.76 -0.04
CA GLY A 40 4.53 -10.05 0.68
C GLY A 40 5.08 -9.32 1.89
N MET A 41 5.91 -9.98 2.70
CA MET A 41 6.55 -9.40 3.87
C MET A 41 7.36 -8.17 3.53
N PHE A 42 8.19 -8.22 2.49
CA PHE A 42 8.99 -7.08 2.05
C PHE A 42 8.13 -5.85 1.74
N HIS A 43 7.08 -6.00 0.92
CA HIS A 43 6.22 -4.88 0.52
C HIS A 43 5.32 -4.40 1.67
N TYR A 44 4.76 -5.33 2.44
CA TYR A 44 3.90 -5.01 3.56
C TYR A 44 4.67 -4.29 4.68
N MET A 45 5.92 -4.66 4.95
CA MET A 45 6.80 -3.95 5.87
C MET A 45 7.08 -2.51 5.40
N GLN A 46 7.31 -2.28 4.11
CA GLN A 46 7.46 -0.91 3.59
C GLN A 46 6.19 -0.08 3.86
N LEU A 47 5.00 -0.65 3.68
CA LEU A 47 3.73 0.03 3.97
C LEU A 47 3.57 0.32 5.48
N ILE A 48 3.95 -0.63 6.34
CA ILE A 48 3.96 -0.46 7.80
C ILE A 48 4.89 0.69 8.21
N GLU A 49 6.14 0.68 7.75
CA GLU A 49 7.16 1.68 8.11
C GLU A 49 6.80 3.09 7.65
N GLN A 50 6.24 3.22 6.45
CA GLN A 50 5.73 4.50 5.96
C GLN A 50 4.48 4.97 6.70
N GLY A 51 3.75 4.05 7.37
CA GLY A 51 2.49 4.35 8.05
C GLY A 51 1.31 4.44 7.08
N PHE A 52 1.36 3.71 5.96
CA PHE A 52 0.28 3.66 4.98
C PHE A 52 -0.86 2.73 5.40
N ILE A 53 -0.65 1.90 6.41
CA ILE A 53 -1.64 0.96 6.95
C ILE A 53 -1.79 1.20 8.45
N SER A 54 -3.03 1.08 8.94
CA SER A 54 -3.38 1.12 10.36
C SER A 54 -4.36 0.01 10.76
N ASN A 55 -4.44 -0.31 12.04
CA ASN A 55 -5.48 -1.20 12.58
C ASN A 55 -6.70 -0.42 13.10
N ARG A 56 -7.65 -1.11 13.75
CA ARG A 56 -8.85 -0.49 14.36
C ARG A 56 -8.56 0.61 15.39
N ASN A 57 -7.39 0.57 16.02
CA ASN A 57 -6.97 1.55 17.02
C ASN A 57 -6.14 2.71 16.42
N MET A 58 -6.08 2.80 15.09
CA MET A 58 -5.21 3.75 14.36
C MET A 58 -3.71 3.57 14.64
N GLU A 59 -3.30 2.39 15.14
CA GLU A 59 -1.89 2.10 15.35
C GLU A 59 -1.22 1.87 14.00
N THR A 60 -0.05 2.50 13.81
CA THR A 60 0.78 2.41 12.60
C THR A 60 2.21 2.07 13.01
N ARG A 61 3.05 1.62 12.07
CA ARG A 61 4.49 1.41 12.27
C ARG A 61 4.89 0.39 13.36
N ASP A 62 3.96 -0.43 13.86
CA ASP A 62 4.27 -1.60 14.69
C ASP A 62 3.80 -2.87 13.96
N PRO A 63 4.74 -3.69 13.42
CA PRO A 63 4.42 -4.95 12.75
C PRO A 63 3.52 -5.87 13.59
N ARG A 64 3.69 -5.88 14.92
CA ARG A 64 2.90 -6.76 15.81
C ARG A 64 1.45 -6.34 15.92
N ARG A 65 1.17 -5.04 15.74
CA ARG A 65 -0.19 -4.50 15.72
C ARG A 65 -0.86 -4.61 14.36
N LEU A 66 -0.08 -5.00 13.35
CA LEU A 66 -0.46 -5.05 11.94
C LEU A 66 -0.29 -6.45 11.37
N GLY A 67 -0.41 -7.48 12.22
CA GLY A 67 -0.59 -8.85 11.73
C GLY A 67 0.68 -9.67 11.69
N TYR A 68 1.73 -9.29 12.43
CA TYR A 68 2.89 -10.16 12.63
C TYR A 68 3.05 -10.63 14.07
N MET A 69 3.59 -11.83 14.25
CA MET A 69 4.05 -12.35 15.52
C MET A 69 5.46 -12.92 15.36
N TYR A 70 6.33 -12.60 16.31
CA TYR A 70 7.65 -13.22 16.39
C TYR A 70 7.55 -14.58 17.10
N HIS A 71 8.20 -15.59 16.53
CA HIS A 71 8.41 -16.89 17.17
C HIS A 71 9.84 -17.37 16.92
N LEU A 72 10.23 -18.48 17.55
CA LEU A 72 11.60 -19.02 17.47
C LEU A 72 12.07 -19.34 16.04
N GLY A 73 11.14 -19.53 15.10
CA GLY A 73 11.42 -19.85 13.69
C GLY A 73 11.36 -18.67 12.74
N GLY A 74 11.07 -17.45 13.22
CA GLY A 74 10.93 -16.26 12.39
C GLY A 74 9.69 -15.44 12.71
N MET A 75 9.05 -14.94 11.65
CA MET A 75 7.85 -14.11 11.71
C MET A 75 6.67 -14.90 11.11
N ALA A 76 5.56 -14.97 11.84
CA ALA A 76 4.32 -15.55 11.37
C ALA A 76 3.26 -14.44 11.22
N ALA A 77 2.29 -14.64 10.35
CA ALA A 77 1.15 -13.76 10.22
C ALA A 77 0.07 -14.09 11.26
N LEU A 78 -0.64 -13.06 11.68
CA LEU A 78 -1.85 -13.15 12.47
C LEU A 78 -2.98 -12.51 11.70
N ASP A 79 -4.17 -13.10 11.83
CA ASP A 79 -5.38 -12.48 11.30
C ASP A 79 -5.73 -11.25 12.14
N VAL A 80 -5.68 -10.08 11.51
CA VAL A 80 -6.01 -8.81 12.12
C VAL A 80 -6.71 -7.90 11.13
N ASP A 81 -7.59 -7.03 11.65
CA ASP A 81 -8.23 -5.99 10.86
C ASP A 81 -7.26 -4.82 10.58
N ILE A 82 -7.15 -4.48 9.30
CA ILE A 82 -6.29 -3.45 8.77
C ILE A 82 -7.02 -2.58 7.76
N ARG A 83 -6.58 -1.34 7.61
CA ARG A 83 -7.08 -0.38 6.62
C ARG A 83 -5.95 0.51 6.12
N LEU A 84 -6.16 1.16 4.98
CA LEU A 84 -5.29 2.25 4.56
C LEU A 84 -5.47 3.47 5.47
N THR A 85 -4.37 4.14 5.79
CA THR A 85 -4.41 5.52 6.30
C THR A 85 -4.78 6.48 5.18
N THR A 86 -5.02 7.76 5.46
CA THR A 86 -5.26 8.75 4.40
C THR A 86 -4.08 8.82 3.41
N ASP A 87 -2.85 8.81 3.91
CA ASP A 87 -1.66 8.76 3.05
C ASP A 87 -1.59 7.47 2.22
N GLY A 88 -1.95 6.33 2.82
CA GLY A 88 -2.05 5.06 2.10
C GLY A 88 -3.13 5.07 1.02
N GLN A 89 -4.27 5.69 1.31
CA GLN A 89 -5.39 5.84 0.38
C GLN A 89 -5.02 6.71 -0.83
N ASP A 90 -4.34 7.84 -0.57
CA ASP A 90 -3.84 8.73 -1.62
C ASP A 90 -2.87 8.00 -2.55
N PHE A 91 -1.94 7.24 -1.99
CA PHE A 91 -1.00 6.45 -2.77
C PHE A 91 -1.67 5.31 -3.54
N ALA A 92 -2.57 4.56 -2.91
CA ALA A 92 -3.33 3.51 -3.57
C ALA A 92 -4.12 4.06 -4.76
N THR A 93 -4.77 5.22 -4.60
CA THR A 93 -5.49 5.91 -5.67
C THR A 93 -4.55 6.34 -6.80
N ALA A 94 -3.32 6.78 -6.46
CA ALA A 94 -2.30 7.11 -7.44
C ALA A 94 -1.89 5.90 -8.28
N LEU A 95 -1.69 4.74 -7.65
CA LEU A 95 -1.37 3.50 -8.36
C LEU A 95 -2.55 2.97 -9.19
N ASP A 96 -3.78 3.21 -8.77
CA ASP A 96 -4.96 2.76 -9.52
C ASP A 96 -5.15 3.52 -10.84
N SER A 97 -4.82 4.82 -10.86
CA SER A 97 -4.82 5.65 -12.06
C SER A 97 -3.84 5.12 -13.11
N LYS A 98 -4.37 4.71 -14.28
CA LYS A 98 -3.57 4.13 -15.38
C LYS A 98 -2.45 5.06 -15.84
N ASP A 99 -2.73 6.36 -15.97
CA ASP A 99 -1.76 7.35 -16.47
C ASP A 99 -0.65 7.59 -15.44
N VAL A 100 -1.01 7.73 -14.17
CA VAL A 100 -0.06 7.95 -13.07
C VAL A 100 0.82 6.72 -12.89
N PHE A 101 0.21 5.54 -12.87
CA PHE A 101 0.93 4.29 -12.73
C PHE A 101 1.94 4.04 -13.85
N ALA A 102 1.60 4.39 -15.10
CA ALA A 102 2.53 4.31 -16.22
C ALA A 102 3.77 5.18 -15.99
N ARG A 103 3.61 6.38 -15.43
CA ARG A 103 4.73 7.29 -15.08
C ARG A 103 5.53 6.79 -13.90
N LEU A 104 4.90 6.30 -12.85
CA LEU A 104 5.60 5.79 -11.66
C LEU A 104 6.50 4.59 -11.97
N LYS A 105 6.15 3.79 -12.99
CA LYS A 105 7.02 2.70 -13.46
C LYS A 105 8.38 3.20 -13.97
N GLU A 106 8.46 4.42 -14.51
CA GLU A 106 9.71 5.04 -14.99
C GLU A 106 10.70 5.31 -13.84
N ILE A 107 10.21 5.42 -12.60
CA ILE A 107 11.00 5.68 -11.38
C ILE A 107 10.89 4.55 -10.35
N SER A 108 10.60 3.32 -10.78
CA SER A 108 10.35 2.17 -9.89
C SER A 108 11.55 1.76 -9.01
N ASN A 109 12.73 2.30 -9.29
CA ASN A 109 13.96 2.15 -8.49
C ASN A 109 14.11 3.19 -7.37
N GLU A 110 13.26 4.20 -7.31
CA GLU A 110 13.28 5.25 -6.29
C GLU A 110 12.65 4.78 -4.96
N PRO A 111 12.92 5.47 -3.83
CA PRO A 111 12.28 5.16 -2.56
C PRO A 111 10.75 5.24 -2.62
N LEU A 112 10.06 4.41 -1.83
CA LEU A 112 8.59 4.36 -1.82
C LEU A 112 7.95 5.72 -1.47
N ALA A 113 8.55 6.47 -0.54
CA ALA A 113 8.10 7.81 -0.19
C ALA A 113 8.16 8.77 -1.39
N VAL A 114 9.23 8.73 -2.19
CA VAL A 114 9.37 9.54 -3.41
C VAL A 114 8.30 9.16 -4.43
N MET A 115 8.07 7.85 -4.64
CA MET A 115 7.02 7.38 -5.54
C MET A 115 5.62 7.83 -5.08
N LYS A 116 5.37 7.86 -3.77
CA LYS A 116 4.11 8.39 -3.21
C LYS A 116 3.93 9.86 -3.53
N ASP A 117 4.94 10.68 -3.23
CA ASP A 117 4.86 12.13 -3.44
C ASP A 117 4.66 12.46 -4.92
N VAL A 118 5.46 11.85 -5.81
CA VAL A 118 5.33 12.02 -7.26
C VAL A 118 3.96 11.55 -7.76
N GLY A 119 3.48 10.40 -7.28
CA GLY A 119 2.18 9.84 -7.69
C GLY A 119 1.01 10.76 -7.35
N VAL A 120 1.02 11.31 -6.14
CA VAL A 120 -0.01 12.25 -5.67
C VAL A 120 0.05 13.57 -6.43
N GLU A 121 1.24 14.10 -6.73
CA GLU A 121 1.38 15.32 -7.54
C GLU A 121 0.92 15.11 -8.99
N LEU A 122 1.23 13.95 -9.60
CA LEU A 122 0.72 13.59 -10.93
C LEU A 122 -0.81 13.51 -10.95
N LEU A 123 -1.42 12.88 -9.94
CA LEU A 123 -2.88 12.85 -9.79
C LEU A 123 -3.47 14.26 -9.75
N LYS A 124 -2.90 15.16 -8.95
CA LYS A 124 -3.36 16.55 -8.83
C LYS A 124 -3.25 17.28 -10.18
N SER A 125 -2.12 17.17 -10.87
CA SER A 125 -1.91 17.78 -12.18
C SER A 125 -2.93 17.28 -13.21
N TYR A 126 -3.19 15.98 -13.25
CA TYR A 126 -4.20 15.41 -14.15
C TYR A 126 -5.62 15.85 -13.80
N ALA A 127 -5.95 15.97 -12.51
CA ALA A 127 -7.23 16.50 -12.07
C ALA A 127 -7.39 17.97 -12.51
N LYS A 128 -6.39 18.84 -12.25
CA LYS A 128 -6.40 20.24 -12.70
C LYS A 128 -6.63 20.34 -14.22
N LYS A 129 -5.88 19.56 -15.00
CA LYS A 129 -6.01 19.53 -16.46
C LYS A 129 -7.40 19.09 -16.92
N LYS A 130 -8.02 18.11 -16.25
CA LYS A 130 -9.40 17.65 -16.53
C LYS A 130 -10.43 18.75 -16.27
N PHE A 131 -10.20 19.60 -15.28
CA PHE A 131 -11.06 20.73 -14.93
C PHE A 131 -10.70 22.03 -15.66
N GLY A 132 -9.69 22.03 -16.54
CA GLY A 132 -9.24 23.24 -17.23
C GLY A 132 -8.55 24.27 -16.31
N LEU A 133 -8.07 23.83 -15.15
CA LEU A 133 -7.30 24.66 -14.23
C LEU A 133 -5.83 24.66 -14.66
N SER A 134 -5.21 25.84 -14.75
CA SER A 134 -3.76 25.95 -14.93
C SER A 134 -3.03 25.65 -13.62
N ASP A 135 -1.77 25.23 -13.73
CA ASP A 135 -0.93 24.94 -12.56
C ASP A 135 -0.62 26.17 -11.71
#